data_AF-A0A0F9K9M5-F1
#
_entry.id   AF-A0A0F9K9M5-F1
#
_cell.length_a   1.000
_cell.length_b   1.000
_cell.length_c   1.000
_cell.angle_alpha   90.00
_cell.angle_beta   90.00
_cell.angle_gamma   90.00
#
_symmetry.space_group_name_H-M   'P 1'
#
loop_
_entity.id
_entity.type
_entity.pdbx_description
1 polymer ?
#
loop_
_entity_poly.entity_id
_entity_poly.type
_entity_poly.pdbx_seq_one_letter_code
_entity_poly.pdbx_strand_id
1 'polypeptide(L)'
;VRSLLILREKSSDRLKKQFYLLSVEIDAKLGNKIENFKGRLEDFEADVEILLNEFLSLYYLDQYKLIEGASYMQYLKKSRELQSIDVRILNVIIARTKFEKKFTLNKIVEEIDEKNIDAIYGGLHTLIGRNIIVPIHYKKSDSHPLLGGFK
;
A
#
# COMPACT_ATOMS: atom_id res chain seq x y z
N VAL A 1 -4.17 13.00 26.37
CA VAL A 1 -4.03 11.51 26.43
C VAL A 1 -2.60 11.09 26.07
N ARG A 2 -2.08 9.96 26.58
CA ARG A 2 -0.80 9.36 26.12
C ARG A 2 -1.09 8.01 25.46
N SER A 3 -0.89 7.94 24.16
CA SER A 3 -1.10 6.73 23.36
C SER A 3 0.23 5.96 23.23
N LEU A 4 0.23 4.67 23.58
CA LEU A 4 1.39 3.78 23.41
C LEU A 4 1.05 2.67 22.43
N LEU A 5 1.68 2.69 21.25
CA LEU A 5 1.56 1.64 20.25
C LEU A 5 2.76 0.71 20.34
N ILE A 6 2.50 -0.57 20.65
CA ILE A 6 3.53 -1.59 20.81
C ILE A 6 3.48 -2.55 19.63
N LEU A 7 4.56 -2.62 18.86
CA LEU A 7 4.79 -3.66 17.87
C LEU A 7 5.39 -4.88 18.56
N ARG A 8 4.66 -6.00 18.58
CA ARG A 8 5.08 -7.24 19.27
C ARG A 8 6.29 -7.91 18.62
N GLU A 9 6.52 -7.64 17.34
CA GLU A 9 7.58 -8.25 16.54
C GLU A 9 8.55 -7.21 15.99
N LYS A 10 9.74 -7.67 15.59
CA LYS A 10 10.73 -6.82 14.93
C LYS A 10 10.15 -6.31 13.62
N SER A 11 9.90 -5.02 13.58
CA SER A 11 9.24 -4.32 12.49
C SER A 11 10.23 -3.55 11.63
N SER A 12 9.91 -3.36 10.35
CA SER A 12 10.70 -2.50 9.49
C SER A 12 10.55 -1.03 9.86
N ASP A 13 11.53 -0.22 9.50
CA ASP A 13 11.51 1.22 9.80
C ASP A 13 10.35 1.93 9.08
N ARG A 14 9.92 1.40 7.93
CA ARG A 14 8.70 1.83 7.25
C ARG A 14 7.46 1.63 8.14
N LEU A 15 7.27 0.42 8.69
CA LEU A 15 6.12 0.11 9.54
C LEU A 15 6.15 0.96 10.82
N LYS A 16 7.33 1.13 11.43
CA LYS A 16 7.50 2.04 12.59
C LYS A 16 7.09 3.47 12.25
N LYS A 17 7.47 3.98 11.07
CA LYS A 17 7.09 5.33 10.62
C LYS A 17 5.59 5.44 10.37
N GLN A 18 4.96 4.45 9.74
CA GLN A 18 3.50 4.42 9.55
C GLN A 18 2.76 4.40 10.90
N PHE A 19 3.21 3.58 11.84
CA PHE A 19 2.66 3.52 13.20
C PHE A 19 2.85 4.82 13.97
N TYR A 20 4.00 5.48 13.82
CA TYR A 20 4.24 6.78 14.42
C TYR A 20 3.25 7.83 13.89
N LEU A 21 3.10 7.92 12.56
CA LEU A 21 2.16 8.85 11.94
C LEU A 21 0.71 8.56 12.35
N LEU A 22 0.32 7.27 12.40
CA LEU A 22 -0.98 6.85 12.91
C LEU A 22 -1.20 7.29 14.36
N SER A 23 -0.19 7.14 15.23
CA SER A 23 -0.25 7.60 16.63
C SER A 23 -0.55 9.10 16.72
N VAL A 24 0.17 9.90 15.94
CA VAL A 24 0.02 11.36 15.90
C VAL A 24 -1.39 11.73 15.44
N GLU A 25 -1.90 11.06 14.40
CA GLU A 25 -3.21 11.38 13.87
C GLU A 25 -4.36 10.92 14.78
N ILE A 26 -4.20 9.79 15.47
CA ILE A 26 -5.14 9.36 16.53
C ILE A 26 -5.21 10.43 17.62
N ASP A 27 -4.08 10.93 18.12
CA ASP A 27 -4.08 11.98 19.15
C ASP A 27 -4.73 13.27 18.60
N ALA A 28 -4.47 13.63 17.34
CA ALA A 28 -5.02 14.85 16.73
C ALA A 28 -6.54 14.76 16.47
N LYS A 29 -7.02 13.67 15.86
CA LYS A 29 -8.43 13.52 15.46
C LYS A 29 -9.31 12.96 16.59
N LEU A 30 -8.77 12.08 17.41
CA LEU A 30 -9.53 11.37 18.45
C LEU A 30 -9.19 11.82 19.87
N GLY A 31 -8.18 12.66 20.09
CA GLY A 31 -7.74 13.07 21.44
C GLY A 31 -8.89 13.53 22.34
N ASN A 32 -9.74 14.43 21.85
CA ASN A 32 -10.92 14.91 22.58
C ASN A 32 -11.95 13.81 22.85
N LYS A 33 -12.20 12.92 21.87
CA LYS A 33 -13.11 11.80 22.08
C LYS A 33 -12.56 10.86 23.15
N ILE A 34 -11.27 10.52 23.09
CA ILE A 34 -10.60 9.64 24.06
C ILE A 34 -10.64 10.25 25.46
N GLU A 35 -10.40 11.56 25.61
CA GLU A 35 -10.47 12.25 26.90
C GLU A 35 -11.88 12.24 27.51
N ASN A 36 -12.90 12.29 26.66
CA ASN A 36 -14.30 12.26 27.07
C ASN A 36 -14.93 10.87 26.97
N PHE A 37 -14.11 9.81 26.89
CA PHE A 37 -14.60 8.45 26.69
C PHE A 37 -15.48 7.99 27.85
N LYS A 38 -16.75 7.65 27.56
CA LYS A 38 -17.74 7.19 28.55
C LYS A 38 -17.99 5.68 28.53
N GLY A 39 -17.14 4.91 27.85
CA GLY A 39 -17.21 3.44 27.86
C GLY A 39 -17.99 2.80 26.70
N ARG A 40 -18.37 3.56 25.67
CA ARG A 40 -19.03 3.03 24.46
C ARG A 40 -18.05 3.00 23.30
N LEU A 41 -17.55 1.80 22.99
CA LEU A 41 -16.57 1.60 21.91
C LEU A 41 -17.16 1.91 20.53
N GLU A 42 -18.47 1.76 20.36
CA GLU A 42 -19.15 2.03 19.08
C GLU A 42 -18.96 3.49 18.61
N ASP A 43 -18.73 4.42 19.55
CA ASP A 43 -18.51 5.84 19.27
C ASP A 43 -17.14 6.13 18.60
N PHE A 44 -16.27 5.11 18.52
CA PHE A 44 -14.90 5.18 18.00
C PHE A 44 -14.66 4.26 16.81
N GLU A 45 -15.40 3.15 16.69
CA GLU A 45 -15.12 2.11 15.68
C GLU A 45 -15.02 2.69 14.26
N ALA A 46 -16.00 3.50 13.85
CA ALA A 46 -16.00 4.10 12.53
C ALA A 46 -14.80 5.03 12.28
N ASP A 47 -14.44 5.88 13.26
CA ASP A 47 -13.33 6.82 13.08
C ASP A 47 -11.98 6.12 13.11
N VAL A 48 -11.85 5.09 13.96
CA VAL A 48 -10.65 4.24 14.01
C VAL A 48 -10.52 3.48 12.71
N GLU A 49 -11.59 2.93 12.14
CA GLU A 49 -11.55 2.23 10.85
C GLU A 49 -11.13 3.17 9.72
N ILE A 50 -11.66 4.40 9.68
CA ILE A 50 -11.24 5.43 8.71
C ILE A 50 -9.75 5.73 8.86
N LEU A 51 -9.26 5.96 10.08
CA LEU A 51 -7.84 6.22 10.36
C LEU A 51 -6.94 5.04 9.97
N LEU A 52 -7.35 3.82 10.28
CA LEU A 52 -6.60 2.63 9.89
C LEU A 52 -6.55 2.51 8.36
N ASN A 53 -7.64 2.76 7.66
CA ASN A 53 -7.68 2.73 6.20
C ASN A 53 -6.81 3.82 5.55
N GLU A 54 -6.72 5.01 6.16
CA GLU A 54 -5.87 6.11 5.70
C GLU A 54 -4.37 5.80 5.85
N PHE A 55 -3.94 5.20 6.97
CA PHE A 55 -2.53 5.08 7.34
C PHE A 55 -1.95 3.67 7.18
N LEU A 56 -2.75 2.66 7.49
CA LEU A 56 -2.46 1.25 7.21
C LEU A 56 -3.15 0.91 5.89
N SER A 57 -2.55 1.41 4.83
CA SER A 57 -2.78 1.00 3.45
C SER A 57 -3.15 -0.49 3.31
N LEU A 58 -4.45 -0.81 3.35
CA LEU A 58 -5.00 -2.16 3.13
C LEU A 58 -4.85 -2.61 1.67
N TYR A 59 -4.06 -1.90 0.87
CA TYR A 59 -3.67 -2.20 -0.50
C TYR A 59 -3.21 -3.64 -0.71
N TYR A 60 -2.84 -4.36 0.34
CA TYR A 60 -2.44 -5.77 0.25
C TYR A 60 -3.61 -6.77 0.22
N LEU A 61 -4.81 -6.35 0.63
CA LEU A 61 -6.02 -7.18 0.62
C LEU A 61 -6.78 -7.10 -0.71
N ASP A 62 -6.64 -5.99 -1.42
CA ASP A 62 -7.33 -5.77 -2.70
C ASP A 62 -6.74 -6.58 -3.86
N GLN A 63 -7.60 -6.85 -4.85
CA GLN A 63 -7.16 -7.38 -6.14
C GLN A 63 -6.65 -6.25 -7.04
N TYR A 64 -5.53 -6.53 -7.71
CA TYR A 64 -4.87 -5.66 -8.66
C TYR A 64 -4.92 -6.26 -10.06
N LYS A 65 -4.73 -5.38 -11.05
CA LYS A 65 -4.53 -5.72 -12.45
C LYS A 65 -3.40 -4.86 -13.01
N LEU A 66 -2.77 -5.37 -14.07
CA LEU A 66 -1.92 -4.53 -14.91
C LEU A 66 -2.79 -3.55 -15.69
N ILE A 67 -2.28 -2.34 -15.93
CA ILE A 67 -2.93 -1.41 -16.85
C ILE A 67 -2.85 -1.99 -18.28
N GLU A 68 -3.96 -1.95 -19.01
CA GLU A 68 -4.01 -2.49 -20.38
C GLU A 68 -3.20 -1.61 -21.33
N GLY A 69 -2.09 -2.12 -21.86
CA GLY A 69 -1.20 -1.40 -22.78
C GLY A 69 0.19 -2.01 -22.88
N ALA A 70 0.37 -3.03 -23.71
CA ALA A 70 1.66 -3.72 -23.89
C ALA A 70 2.82 -2.80 -24.33
N SER A 71 2.51 -1.69 -25.02
CA SER A 71 3.48 -0.67 -25.44
C SER A 71 4.05 0.15 -24.27
N TYR A 72 3.24 0.47 -23.27
CA TYR A 72 3.65 1.21 -22.06
C TYR A 72 4.61 0.39 -21.19
N MET A 73 4.32 -0.91 -21.06
CA MET A 73 5.16 -1.87 -20.33
C MET A 73 6.55 -2.05 -20.98
N GLN A 74 6.62 -2.02 -22.31
CA GLN A 74 7.88 -2.06 -23.05
C GLN A 74 8.68 -0.76 -22.92
N TYR A 75 8.00 0.39 -22.85
CA TYR A 75 8.64 1.69 -22.67
C TYR A 75 9.28 1.81 -21.27
N LEU A 76 8.57 1.42 -20.22
CA LEU A 76 9.05 1.47 -18.83
C LEU A 76 10.27 0.57 -18.58
N LYS A 77 10.33 -0.59 -19.22
CA LYS A 77 11.51 -1.47 -19.14
C LYS A 77 12.74 -0.88 -19.86
N LYS A 78 12.54 -0.03 -20.87
CA LYS A 78 13.61 0.59 -21.66
C LYS A 78 14.13 1.90 -21.07
N SER A 79 13.34 2.62 -20.29
CA SER A 79 13.70 3.97 -19.80
C SER A 79 14.67 4.00 -18.60
N ARG A 80 15.11 2.84 -18.07
CA ARG A 80 15.92 2.74 -16.82
C ARG A 80 15.27 3.37 -15.58
N GLU A 81 13.98 3.70 -15.64
CA GLU A 81 13.27 4.33 -14.54
C GLU A 81 12.90 3.37 -13.40
N LEU A 82 12.93 2.07 -13.68
CA LEU A 82 12.67 1.01 -12.72
C LEU A 82 13.99 0.40 -12.23
N GLN A 83 14.11 0.23 -10.91
CA GLN A 83 15.25 -0.47 -10.33
C GLN A 83 15.17 -1.98 -10.59
N SER A 84 16.27 -2.69 -10.36
CA SER A 84 16.36 -4.15 -10.57
C SER A 84 15.24 -4.92 -9.85
N ILE A 85 14.91 -4.52 -8.61
CA ILE A 85 13.84 -5.14 -7.82
C ILE A 85 12.46 -4.87 -8.44
N ASP A 86 12.19 -3.65 -8.91
CA ASP A 86 10.94 -3.27 -9.56
C ASP A 86 10.70 -4.10 -10.83
N VAL A 87 11.76 -4.30 -11.63
CA VAL A 87 11.70 -5.12 -12.85
C VAL A 87 11.45 -6.59 -12.52
N ARG A 88 12.05 -7.11 -11.44
CA ARG A 88 11.83 -8.49 -10.97
C ARG A 88 10.38 -8.67 -10.54
N ILE A 89 9.85 -7.77 -9.70
CA ILE A 89 8.44 -7.76 -9.27
C ILE A 89 7.52 -7.72 -10.50
N LEU A 90 7.80 -6.82 -11.45
CA LEU A 90 7.00 -6.69 -12.66
C LEU A 90 7.00 -7.96 -13.52
N ASN A 91 8.13 -8.66 -13.62
CA ASN A 91 8.21 -9.92 -14.36
C ASN A 91 7.38 -11.04 -13.71
N VAL A 92 7.38 -11.14 -12.38
CA VAL A 92 6.51 -12.07 -11.64
C VAL A 92 5.04 -11.76 -11.93
N ILE A 93 4.66 -10.49 -11.83
CA ILE A 93 3.29 -10.04 -12.13
C ILE A 93 2.90 -10.37 -13.58
N ILE A 94 3.77 -10.12 -14.56
CA ILE A 94 3.53 -10.46 -15.97
C ILE A 94 3.37 -11.97 -16.16
N ALA A 95 4.21 -12.78 -15.52
CA ALA A 95 4.13 -14.24 -15.61
C ALA A 95 2.79 -14.75 -15.06
N ARG A 96 2.37 -14.23 -13.91
CA ARG A 96 1.09 -14.59 -13.28
C ARG A 96 -0.11 -14.15 -14.10
N THR A 97 -0.07 -12.94 -14.65
CA THR A 97 -1.18 -12.35 -15.42
C THR A 97 -1.41 -12.97 -16.79
N LYS A 98 -0.52 -13.85 -17.26
CA LYS A 98 -0.79 -14.72 -18.41
C LYS A 98 -1.93 -15.71 -18.13
N PHE A 99 -2.08 -16.15 -16.88
CA PHE A 99 -3.06 -17.15 -16.47
C PHE A 99 -4.23 -16.49 -15.73
N GLU A 100 -3.94 -15.57 -14.80
CA GLU A 100 -4.95 -14.87 -13.99
C GLU A 100 -4.82 -13.36 -14.21
N LYS A 101 -5.77 -12.73 -14.91
CA LYS A 101 -5.73 -11.27 -15.18
C LYS A 101 -5.70 -10.39 -13.91
N LYS A 102 -5.97 -10.97 -12.73
CA LYS A 102 -6.04 -10.31 -11.43
C LYS A 102 -5.14 -11.03 -10.43
N PHE A 103 -4.56 -10.29 -9.49
CA PHE A 103 -3.68 -10.85 -8.47
C PHE A 103 -3.80 -10.06 -7.16
N THR A 104 -3.41 -10.65 -6.03
CA THR A 104 -3.24 -9.93 -4.76
C THR A 104 -1.77 -9.67 -4.52
N LEU A 105 -1.43 -8.57 -3.84
CA LEU A 105 -0.04 -8.20 -3.61
C LEU A 105 0.70 -9.22 -2.73
N ASN A 106 0.01 -9.83 -1.75
CA ASN A 106 0.60 -10.86 -0.88
C ASN A 106 1.15 -12.04 -1.68
N LYS A 107 0.41 -12.52 -2.69
CA LYS A 107 0.89 -13.61 -3.55
C LYS A 107 2.13 -13.23 -4.36
N ILE A 108 2.24 -11.95 -4.75
CA ILE A 108 3.44 -11.45 -5.43
C ILE A 108 4.63 -11.44 -4.48
N VAL A 109 4.43 -11.00 -3.23
CA VAL A 109 5.49 -11.02 -2.20
C VAL A 109 5.99 -12.43 -1.95
N GLU A 110 5.10 -13.43 -1.89
CA GLU A 110 5.46 -14.84 -1.70
C GLU A 110 6.25 -15.46 -2.87
N GLU A 111 6.03 -14.98 -4.10
CA GLU A 111 6.67 -15.52 -5.31
C GLU A 111 8.04 -14.90 -5.63
N ILE A 112 8.42 -13.83 -4.95
CA ILE A 112 9.68 -13.14 -5.20
C ILE A 112 10.77 -13.69 -4.29
N ASP A 113 11.81 -14.25 -4.90
CA ASP A 113 13.05 -14.61 -4.21
C ASP A 113 13.88 -13.34 -3.91
N GLU A 114 13.52 -12.65 -2.82
CA GLU A 114 14.24 -11.51 -2.26
C GLU A 114 14.14 -11.57 -0.72
N LYS A 115 15.29 -11.55 -0.03
CA LYS A 115 15.34 -11.62 1.44
C LYS A 115 14.93 -10.30 2.08
N ASN A 116 15.16 -9.19 1.38
CA ASN A 116 14.75 -7.87 1.85
C ASN A 116 13.29 -7.58 1.47
N ILE A 117 12.38 -7.96 2.38
CA ILE A 117 10.94 -7.74 2.22
C ILE A 117 10.60 -6.25 2.02
N ASP A 118 11.33 -5.31 2.63
CA ASP A 118 11.09 -3.88 2.44
C ASP A 118 11.42 -3.42 1.01
N ALA A 119 12.40 -4.06 0.36
CA ALA A 119 12.71 -3.78 -1.04
C ALA A 119 11.57 -4.26 -1.96
N ILE A 120 10.96 -5.41 -1.66
CA ILE A 120 9.78 -5.91 -2.39
C ILE A 120 8.64 -4.91 -2.27
N TYR A 121 8.34 -4.49 -1.04
CA TYR A 121 7.27 -3.54 -0.80
C TYR A 121 7.56 -2.16 -1.43
N GLY A 122 8.79 -1.67 -1.33
CA GLY A 122 9.22 -0.43 -1.98
C GLY A 122 8.96 -0.50 -3.49
N GLY A 123 9.32 -1.61 -4.15
CA GLY A 123 9.06 -1.77 -5.57
C GLY A 123 7.58 -1.89 -5.91
N LEU A 124 6.76 -2.57 -5.10
CA LEU A 124 5.30 -2.59 -5.27
C LEU A 124 4.71 -1.18 -5.18
N HIS A 125 5.14 -0.37 -4.21
CA HIS A 125 4.74 1.04 -4.11
C HIS A 125 5.16 1.84 -5.35
N THR A 126 6.37 1.61 -5.88
CA THR A 126 6.82 2.23 -7.14
C THR A 126 5.91 1.86 -8.30
N LEU A 127 5.52 0.59 -8.44
CA LEU A 127 4.64 0.13 -9.52
C LEU A 127 3.21 0.70 -9.39
N ILE A 128 2.68 0.81 -8.16
CA ILE A 128 1.38 1.43 -7.88
C ILE A 128 1.42 2.93 -8.18
N GLY A 129 2.40 3.65 -7.62
CA GLY A 129 2.53 5.10 -7.80
C GLY A 129 2.71 5.52 -9.26
N ARG A 130 3.30 4.65 -10.09
CA ARG A 130 3.47 4.84 -11.54
C ARG A 130 2.30 4.33 -12.39
N ASN A 131 1.19 3.91 -11.77
CA ASN A 131 0.01 3.37 -12.45
C ASN A 131 0.30 2.14 -13.34
N ILE A 132 1.34 1.36 -13.01
CA ILE A 132 1.69 0.14 -13.74
C ILE A 132 0.76 -0.99 -13.30
N ILE A 133 0.54 -1.08 -11.99
CA ILE A 133 -0.48 -1.93 -11.38
C ILE A 133 -1.50 -1.03 -10.69
N VAL A 134 -2.77 -1.39 -10.84
CA VAL A 134 -3.88 -0.61 -10.30
C VAL A 134 -4.90 -1.54 -9.66
N PRO A 135 -5.66 -1.08 -8.66
CA PRO A 135 -6.78 -1.85 -8.13
C PRO A 135 -7.79 -2.20 -9.24
N ILE A 136 -8.48 -3.33 -9.12
CA ILE A 136 -9.43 -3.77 -10.16
C ILE A 136 -10.56 -2.76 -10.42
N HIS A 137 -10.94 -2.02 -9.38
CA HIS A 137 -12.00 -1.00 -9.39
C HIS A 137 -11.51 0.35 -9.93
N TYR A 138 -10.21 0.52 -10.23
CA TYR A 138 -9.65 1.74 -10.78
C TYR A 138 -10.34 2.12 -12.10
N LYS A 139 -10.93 3.32 -12.14
CA LYS A 139 -11.39 4.00 -13.35
C LYS A 139 -10.38 5.10 -13.69
N LYS A 140 -10.10 5.31 -14.99
CA LYS A 140 -9.14 6.34 -15.46
C LYS A 140 -9.47 7.79 -15.00
N SER A 141 -10.68 8.02 -14.49
CA SER A 141 -11.13 9.29 -13.91
C SER A 141 -10.82 9.45 -12.42
N ASP A 142 -10.45 8.37 -11.73
CA ASP A 142 -10.24 8.37 -10.29
C ASP A 142 -8.80 8.81 -10.00
N SER A 143 -8.63 10.10 -9.75
CA SER A 143 -7.42 10.63 -9.12
C SER A 143 -7.35 10.12 -7.67
N HIS A 144 -6.86 8.89 -7.51
CA HIS A 144 -6.60 8.29 -6.20
C HIS A 144 -5.58 9.17 -5.44
N PRO A 145 -5.72 9.37 -4.12
CA PRO A 145 -4.90 10.32 -3.34
C PRO A 145 -3.39 10.02 -3.35
N LEU A 146 -2.98 8.79 -3.70
CA LEU A 146 -1.57 8.42 -3.91
C LEU A 146 -1.11 8.45 -5.39
N LEU A 147 -2.02 8.69 -6.34
CA LEU A 147 -1.75 8.77 -7.78
C LEU A 147 -1.65 10.22 -8.30
N GLY A 148 -2.03 11.21 -7.49
CA GLY A 148 -1.98 12.64 -7.84
C GLY A 148 -0.63 13.34 -7.57
N GLY A 149 0.37 12.63 -7.05
CA GLY A 149 1.62 13.22 -6.56
C GLY A 149 2.77 13.37 -7.57
N PHE A 150 2.61 12.90 -8.81
CA PHE A 150 3.63 13.03 -9.85
C PHE A 150 3.16 14.02 -10.93
N LYS A 151 3.24 15.32 -10.62
CA LYS A 151 3.30 16.40 -11.61
C LYS A 151 4.70 16.97 -11.65
#